data_AF-A0A1F5JJT0-F1
#
_entry.id   AF-A0A1F5JJT0-F1
#
_cell.length_a   1.000
_cell.length_b   1.000
_cell.length_c   1.000
_cell.angle_alpha   90.00
_cell.angle_beta   90.00
_cell.angle_gamma   90.00
#
_symmetry.space_group_name_H-M   'P 1'
#
loop_
_entity.id
_entity.type
_entity.pdbx_description
1 polymer ?
#
loop_
_entity_poly.entity_id
_entity_poly.type
_entity_poly.pdbx_seq_one_letter_code
_entity_poly.pdbx_strand_id
1 'polypeptide(L)'
;MLDAVVNPLNVRLATPYHFFDPQVMFKYAFTATSVIIKSIALVIGLLWSMSFFKLNKLTKGGILLFLSALMQLYSLQDVATNSRVIPIEWSLALTLTGIVLLIPSVILILAGLAGKAHQSITKDPYYVPDDDTQPKDSKEEDDF
;
A
#
# COMPACT_ATOMS: atom_id res chain seq x y z
N MET A 1 5.68 25.81 4.34
CA MET A 1 6.26 26.72 5.36
C MET A 1 7.29 26.05 6.26
N LEU A 2 7.16 24.76 6.63
CA LEU A 2 8.27 24.06 7.33
C LEU A 2 9.54 23.96 6.48
N ASP A 3 9.46 23.60 5.19
CA ASP A 3 10.64 23.48 4.30
C ASP A 3 11.41 24.80 4.08
N ALA A 4 10.84 25.96 4.43
CA ALA A 4 11.53 27.26 4.32
C ALA A 4 12.43 27.57 5.53
N VAL A 5 12.24 26.86 6.65
CA VAL A 5 13.03 27.01 7.88
C VAL A 5 14.16 25.99 7.94
N VAL A 6 14.09 24.93 7.12
CA VAL A 6 15.09 23.86 7.10
C VAL A 6 16.19 24.21 6.09
N ASN A 7 17.44 24.27 6.55
CA ASN A 7 18.60 24.40 5.69
C ASN A 7 18.58 23.21 4.70
N PRO A 8 18.61 23.43 3.37
CA PRO A 8 18.51 22.36 2.39
C PRO A 8 19.56 21.29 2.69
N LEU A 9 19.13 20.03 2.69
CA LEU A 9 20.00 18.92 3.06
C LEU A 9 21.14 18.80 2.04
N ASN A 10 22.28 19.43 2.33
CA ASN A 10 23.45 19.41 1.45
C ASN A 10 24.33 18.19 1.77
N VAL A 11 23.69 17.03 1.91
CA VAL A 11 24.34 15.77 2.25
C VAL A 11 24.40 14.92 0.99
N ARG A 12 25.61 14.55 0.55
CA ARG A 12 25.79 13.50 -0.47
C ARG A 12 25.48 12.17 0.18
N LEU A 13 24.26 11.68 -0.01
CA LEU A 13 23.85 10.34 0.39
C LEU A 13 24.21 9.37 -0.74
N ALA A 14 24.92 8.28 -0.42
CA ALA A 14 25.19 7.21 -1.39
C ALA A 14 23.90 6.43 -1.74
N THR A 15 23.00 6.28 -0.76
CA THR A 15 21.66 5.70 -0.93
C THR A 15 20.68 6.44 -0.02
N PRO A 16 19.37 6.46 -0.34
CA PRO A 16 18.37 7.12 0.50
C PRO A 16 18.24 6.46 1.88
N TYR A 17 18.60 5.18 2.00
CA TYR A 17 18.52 4.43 3.26
C TYR A 17 19.49 4.94 4.32
N HIS A 18 20.62 5.51 3.93
CA HIS A 18 21.66 5.98 4.85
C HIS A 18 21.21 7.18 5.71
N PHE A 19 20.16 7.89 5.30
CA PHE A 19 19.59 8.97 6.09
C PHE A 19 18.86 8.49 7.35
N PHE A 20 18.35 7.25 7.35
CA PHE A 20 17.59 6.68 8.46
C PHE A 20 18.47 6.11 9.58
N ASP A 21 19.79 6.31 9.52
CA ASP A 21 20.67 6.11 10.67
C ASP A 21 20.25 7.09 11.79
N PRO A 22 19.97 6.59 13.02
CA PRO A 22 19.62 7.45 14.16
C PRO A 22 20.56 8.65 14.33
N GLN A 23 21.87 8.47 14.14
CA GLN A 23 22.85 9.56 14.30
C GLN A 23 22.63 10.70 13.30
N VAL A 24 22.27 10.36 12.05
CA VAL A 24 22.01 11.33 10.98
C VAL A 24 20.65 12.00 11.18
N MET A 25 19.64 11.23 11.57
CA MET A 25 18.29 11.77 11.83
C MET A 25 18.27 12.77 12.98
N PHE A 26 18.99 12.51 14.08
CA PHE A 26 19.08 13.47 15.19
C PHE A 26 19.82 14.75 14.80
N LYS A 27 20.84 14.63 13.93
CA LYS A 27 21.55 15.80 13.39
C LYS A 27 20.64 16.67 12.52
N TYR A 28 19.70 16.06 11.80
CA TYR A 28 18.75 16.74 10.92
C TYR A 28 17.30 16.52 11.37
N ALA A 29 17.01 16.77 12.66
CA ALA A 29 15.72 16.43 13.27
C ALA A 29 14.51 17.08 12.59
N PHE A 30 14.65 18.34 12.14
CA PHE A 30 13.58 19.03 11.40
C PHE A 30 13.30 18.40 10.03
N THR A 31 14.36 18.04 9.30
CA THR A 31 14.22 17.31 8.02
C THR A 31 13.62 15.94 8.24
N ALA A 32 14.12 15.19 9.23
CA ALA A 32 13.60 13.86 9.56
C ALA A 32 12.11 13.91 9.91
N THR A 33 11.69 14.91 10.69
CA THR A 33 10.27 15.12 11.01
C THR A 33 9.44 15.43 9.76
N SER A 34 9.91 16.32 8.89
CA SER A 34 9.23 16.63 7.61
C SER A 34 9.08 15.39 6.73
N VAL A 35 10.14 14.58 6.61
CA VAL A 35 10.16 13.30 5.89
C VAL A 35 9.14 12.33 6.47
N ILE A 36 9.12 12.15 7.79
CA ILE A 36 8.19 11.24 8.48
C ILE A 36 6.73 11.67 8.25
N ILE A 37 6.41 12.95 8.42
CA ILE A 37 5.05 13.48 8.22
C ILE A 37 4.59 13.24 6.77
N LYS A 38 5.43 13.60 5.79
CA LYS A 38 5.15 13.35 4.36
C LYS A 38 4.93 11.86 4.10
N SER A 39 5.75 11.01 4.73
CA SER A 39 5.66 9.57 4.53
C SER A 39 4.35 8.99 5.06
N ILE A 40 3.93 9.42 6.26
CA ILE A 40 2.66 9.04 6.87
C ILE A 40 1.49 9.49 6.00
N ALA A 41 1.52 10.73 5.51
CA ALA A 41 0.49 11.27 4.63
C ALA A 41 0.35 10.44 3.34
N LEU A 42 1.47 10.03 2.72
CA LEU A 42 1.46 9.19 1.54
C LEU A 42 0.93 7.78 1.82
N VAL A 43 1.35 7.15 2.92
CA VAL A 43 0.87 5.80 3.32
C VAL A 43 -0.65 5.84 3.53
N ILE A 44 -1.15 6.80 4.33
CA ILE A 44 -2.58 6.95 4.59
C ILE A 44 -3.32 7.25 3.29
N GLY A 45 -2.81 8.17 2.47
CA GLY A 45 -3.41 8.53 1.19
C GLY A 45 -3.56 7.34 0.24
N LEU A 46 -2.53 6.49 0.14
CA LEU A 46 -2.57 5.28 -0.68
C LEU A 46 -3.53 4.23 -0.13
N LEU A 47 -3.49 3.96 1.17
CA LEU A 47 -4.41 3.01 1.80
C LEU A 47 -5.87 3.47 1.69
N TRP A 48 -6.11 4.77 1.87
CA TRP A 48 -7.42 5.37 1.71
C TRP A 48 -7.89 5.32 0.26
N SER A 49 -7.01 5.63 -0.71
CA SER A 49 -7.30 5.47 -2.13
C SER A 49 -7.72 4.03 -2.47
N MET A 50 -7.00 3.03 -1.94
CA MET A 50 -7.35 1.61 -2.10
C MET A 50 -8.71 1.24 -1.49
N SER A 51 -9.25 2.04 -0.56
CA SER A 51 -10.58 1.82 0.03
C SER A 51 -11.70 2.04 -0.99
N PHE A 52 -11.52 3.01 -1.91
CA PHE A 52 -12.53 3.33 -2.93
C PHE A 52 -12.66 2.25 -4.01
N PHE A 53 -11.63 1.45 -4.24
CA PHE A 53 -11.67 0.38 -5.23
C PHE A 53 -12.23 -0.91 -4.63
N LYS A 54 -13.27 -1.48 -5.28
CA LYS A 54 -13.87 -2.78 -4.92
C LYS A 54 -13.03 -3.97 -5.43
N LEU A 55 -11.73 -3.96 -5.13
CA LEU A 55 -10.80 -5.04 -5.51
C LEU A 55 -10.72 -6.11 -4.42
N ASN A 56 -10.37 -7.34 -4.80
CA ASN A 56 -10.10 -8.39 -3.82
C ASN A 56 -8.82 -8.09 -3.01
N LYS A 57 -8.69 -8.67 -1.80
CA LYS A 57 -7.56 -8.40 -0.88
C LYS A 57 -6.20 -8.70 -1.52
N LEU A 58 -6.10 -9.77 -2.30
CA LEU A 58 -4.88 -10.18 -2.97
C LEU A 58 -4.43 -9.14 -4.02
N THR A 59 -5.35 -8.66 -4.85
CA THR A 59 -5.10 -7.63 -5.86
C THR A 59 -4.72 -6.31 -5.21
N LYS A 60 -5.41 -5.89 -4.14
CA LYS A 60 -5.02 -4.69 -3.37
C LYS A 60 -3.58 -4.83 -2.87
N GLY A 61 -3.26 -5.94 -2.20
CA GLY A 61 -1.92 -6.20 -1.70
C GLY A 61 -0.86 -6.22 -2.80
N GLY A 62 -1.16 -6.80 -3.97
CA GLY A 62 -0.27 -6.79 -5.13
C GLY A 62 -0.01 -5.39 -5.69
N ILE A 63 -1.03 -4.54 -5.80
CA ILE A 63 -0.87 -3.15 -6.27
C ILE A 63 -0.04 -2.34 -5.26
N LEU A 64 -0.33 -2.47 -3.97
CA LEU A 64 0.44 -1.81 -2.92
C LEU A 64 1.91 -2.26 -2.90
N LEU A 65 2.18 -3.56 -3.14
CA LEU A 65 3.53 -4.10 -3.27
C LEU A 65 4.25 -3.51 -4.50
N PHE A 66 3.57 -3.47 -5.64
CA PHE A 66 4.11 -2.88 -6.87
C PHE A 66 4.44 -1.39 -6.69
N LEU A 67 3.53 -0.62 -6.09
CA LEU A 67 3.76 0.79 -5.76
C LEU A 67 4.93 0.97 -4.80
N SER A 68 5.03 0.13 -3.77
CA SER A 68 6.16 0.14 -2.83
C SER A 68 7.50 -0.07 -3.57
N ALA A 69 7.56 -1.06 -4.46
CA ALA A 69 8.76 -1.34 -5.25
C ALA A 69 9.13 -0.16 -6.16
N LEU A 70 8.15 0.44 -6.83
CA LEU A 70 8.38 1.62 -7.69
C LEU A 70 8.88 2.83 -6.90
N MET A 71 8.29 3.10 -5.73
CA MET A 71 8.72 4.23 -4.88
C MET A 71 10.16 4.07 -4.41
N GLN A 72 10.54 2.85 -4.00
CA GLN A 72 11.91 2.55 -3.58
C GLN A 72 12.88 2.65 -4.76
N LEU A 73 12.53 2.11 -5.93
CA LEU A 73 13.38 2.15 -7.11
C LEU A 73 13.56 3.58 -7.64
N TYR A 74 12.48 4.37 -7.69
CA TYR A 74 12.52 5.77 -8.11
C TYR A 74 13.40 6.61 -7.18
N SER A 75 13.22 6.49 -5.86
CA SER A 75 14.05 7.22 -4.90
C SER A 75 15.53 6.80 -4.98
N LEU A 76 15.80 5.50 -5.15
CA LEU A 76 17.16 5.01 -5.31
C LEU A 76 17.81 5.60 -6.56
N GLN A 77 17.10 5.66 -7.69
CA GLN A 77 17.60 6.28 -8.91
C GLN A 77 17.88 7.76 -8.72
N ASP A 78 16.94 8.53 -8.17
CA ASP A 78 17.08 9.97 -8.00
C ASP A 78 18.26 10.33 -7.08
N VAL A 79 18.45 9.60 -5.97
CA VAL A 79 19.57 9.80 -5.05
C VAL A 79 20.89 9.30 -5.64
N ALA A 80 20.93 8.10 -6.23
CA ALA A 80 22.17 7.52 -6.75
C ALA A 80 22.69 8.27 -7.98
N THR A 81 21.81 8.70 -8.88
CA THR A 81 22.19 9.47 -10.08
C THR A 81 22.43 10.95 -9.78
N ASN A 82 22.13 11.42 -8.56
CA ASN A 82 22.17 12.84 -8.19
C ASN A 82 21.37 13.73 -9.15
N SER A 83 20.34 13.17 -9.80
CA SER A 83 19.55 13.91 -10.79
C SER A 83 18.77 15.06 -10.17
N ARG A 84 18.52 15.02 -8.84
CA ARG A 84 17.83 16.05 -8.06
C ARG A 84 16.54 16.52 -8.74
N VAL A 85 15.80 15.58 -9.34
CA VAL A 85 14.55 15.89 -10.06
C VAL A 85 13.52 16.41 -9.06
N ILE A 86 13.54 15.85 -7.86
CA ILE A 86 12.76 16.30 -6.71
C ILE A 86 13.69 16.68 -5.55
N PRO A 87 13.23 17.52 -4.60
CA PRO A 87 13.98 17.78 -3.38
C PRO A 87 14.26 16.46 -2.64
N ILE A 88 15.46 16.34 -2.08
CA ILE A 88 15.94 15.09 -1.48
C ILE A 88 15.05 14.61 -0.32
N GLU A 89 14.36 15.53 0.36
CA GLU A 89 13.37 15.24 1.39
C GLU A 89 12.19 14.43 0.85
N TRP A 90 11.80 14.64 -0.40
CA TRP A 90 10.76 13.86 -1.06
C TRP A 90 11.25 12.48 -1.44
N SER A 91 12.48 12.35 -1.93
CA SER A 91 13.08 11.03 -2.25
C SER A 91 13.18 10.18 -0.98
N LEU A 92 13.63 10.79 0.13
CA LEU A 92 13.64 10.16 1.45
C LEU A 92 12.25 9.75 1.92
N ALA A 93 11.24 10.64 1.77
CA ALA A 93 9.87 10.32 2.14
C ALA A 93 9.31 9.15 1.31
N LEU A 94 9.57 9.11 0.00
CA LEU A 94 9.17 8.00 -0.87
C LEU A 94 9.82 6.68 -0.47
N THR A 95 11.10 6.70 -0.07
CA THR A 95 11.77 5.50 0.45
C THR A 95 11.10 4.99 1.72
N LEU A 96 10.86 5.87 2.70
CA LEU A 96 10.22 5.47 3.95
C LEU A 96 8.79 4.98 3.73
N THR A 97 8.01 5.70 2.92
CA THR A 97 6.67 5.28 2.49
C THR A 97 6.70 3.90 1.83
N GLY A 98 7.64 3.67 0.90
CA GLY A 98 7.81 2.39 0.22
C GLY A 98 8.04 1.25 1.21
N ILE A 99 8.96 1.43 2.17
CA ILE A 99 9.22 0.42 3.21
C ILE A 99 7.97 0.16 4.06
N VAL A 100 7.32 1.21 4.56
CA VAL A 100 6.15 1.09 5.44
C VAL A 100 4.97 0.42 4.70
N LEU A 101 4.79 0.69 3.41
CA LEU A 101 3.77 0.07 2.56
C LEU A 101 3.95 -1.44 2.40
N LEU A 102 5.14 -2.00 2.60
CA LEU A 102 5.32 -3.45 2.55
C LEU A 102 4.49 -4.16 3.62
N ILE A 103 4.33 -3.56 4.81
CA ILE A 103 3.57 -4.14 5.92
C ILE A 103 2.10 -4.43 5.52
N PRO A 104 1.29 -3.43 5.12
CA PRO A 104 -0.09 -3.69 4.71
C PRO A 104 -0.15 -4.55 3.43
N SER A 105 0.83 -4.43 2.52
CA SER A 105 0.87 -5.24 1.30
C SER A 105 0.97 -6.73 1.62
N VAL A 106 1.93 -7.12 2.47
CA VAL A 106 2.14 -8.50 2.90
C VAL A 106 0.92 -9.03 3.64
N ILE A 107 0.36 -8.26 4.57
CA ILE A 107 -0.86 -8.64 5.30
C ILE A 107 -2.02 -8.94 4.34
N LEU A 108 -2.26 -8.06 3.37
CA LEU A 108 -3.35 -8.21 2.40
C LEU A 108 -3.15 -9.41 1.47
N ILE A 109 -1.91 -9.68 1.05
CA ILE A 109 -1.56 -10.85 0.25
C ILE A 109 -1.84 -12.13 1.05
N LEU A 110 -1.32 -12.23 2.28
CA LEU A 110 -1.53 -13.39 3.14
C LEU A 110 -3.01 -13.62 3.44
N ALA A 111 -3.75 -12.56 3.77
CA ALA A 111 -5.20 -12.65 3.99
C ALA A 111 -5.98 -13.05 2.73
N GLY A 112 -5.55 -12.58 1.55
CA GLY A 112 -6.13 -12.96 0.27
C GLY A 112 -5.88 -14.42 -0.09
N LEU A 113 -4.66 -14.92 0.17
CA LEU A 113 -4.29 -16.33 -0.05
C LEU A 113 -5.02 -17.27 0.91
N ALA A 114 -5.06 -16.93 2.20
CA ALA A 114 -5.80 -17.72 3.20
C ALA A 114 -7.29 -17.82 2.88
N GLY A 115 -7.92 -16.73 2.43
CA GLY A 115 -9.31 -16.73 1.99
C GLY A 115 -9.56 -17.65 0.79
N LYS A 116 -8.68 -17.64 -0.21
CA LYS A 116 -8.78 -18.54 -1.37
C LYS A 116 -8.58 -20.00 -0.99
N ALA A 117 -7.60 -20.29 -0.12
CA ALA A 117 -7.34 -21.64 0.36
C ALA A 117 -8.54 -22.19 1.15
N HIS A 118 -9.12 -21.40 2.05
CA HIS A 118 -10.31 -21.79 2.80
C HIS A 118 -11.49 -22.10 1.88
N GLN A 119 -11.77 -21.24 0.89
CA GLN A 119 -12.82 -21.47 -0.11
C GLN A 119 -12.56 -22.71 -0.96
N SER A 120 -11.30 -23.00 -1.30
CA SER A 120 -10.96 -24.20 -2.09
C SER A 120 -11.16 -25.50 -1.30
N ILE A 121 -11.07 -25.45 0.03
CA ILE A 121 -11.27 -26.60 0.92
C ILE A 121 -12.75 -26.80 1.28
N THR A 122 -13.52 -25.71 1.39
CA THR A 122 -14.96 -25.77 1.71
C THR A 122 -15.87 -25.89 0.49
N LYS A 123 -15.35 -25.75 -0.74
CA LYS A 123 -16.09 -26.11 -1.95
C LYS A 123 -16.27 -27.62 -2.00
N ASP A 124 -17.42 -28.10 -1.54
CA ASP A 124 -17.85 -29.48 -1.68
C ASP A 124 -17.99 -29.81 -3.18
N PRO A 125 -17.24 -30.80 -3.71
CA PRO A 125 -17.37 -31.21 -5.11
C PRO A 125 -18.76 -31.80 -5.45
N TYR A 126 -19.62 -32.03 -4.46
CA TYR A 126 -20.97 -32.56 -4.63
C TYR A 126 -22.10 -31.53 -4.39
N TYR A 127 -21.80 -30.23 -4.35
CA TYR A 127 -22.85 -29.21 -4.29
C TYR A 127 -23.63 -29.15 -5.62
N VAL A 128 -24.69 -29.97 -5.70
CA VAL A 128 -25.82 -29.77 -6.62
C VAL A 128 -26.72 -28.73 -5.94
N PRO A 129 -26.99 -27.56 -6.56
CA PRO A 129 -28.00 -26.67 -6.03
C PRO A 129 -29.34 -27.41 -6.11
N ASP A 130 -29.94 -27.73 -4.97
CA ASP A 130 -31.30 -28.27 -4.93
C ASP A 130 -32.23 -27.23 -5.58
N ASP A 131 -32.68 -27.52 -6.79
CA ASP A 131 -33.64 -26.76 -7.59
C ASP A 131 -35.07 -26.90 -7.04
N ASP A 132 -35.24 -26.94 -5.71
CA ASP A 132 -36.52 -27.24 -5.07
C ASP A 132 -36.87 -26.30 -3.91
N THR A 133 -36.32 -25.08 -3.91
CA THR A 133 -36.92 -23.94 -3.18
C THR A 133 -37.07 -22.70 -4.06
N GLN A 134 -37.53 -22.90 -5.29
CA GLN A 134 -38.45 -21.92 -5.87
C GLN A 134 -39.77 -22.06 -5.10
N PRO A 135 -40.31 -21.02 -4.43
CA PRO A 135 -41.72 -21.06 -4.08
C PRO A 135 -42.47 -21.11 -5.41
N LYS A 136 -42.98 -22.29 -5.76
CA LYS A 136 -43.99 -22.45 -6.81
C LYS A 136 -45.11 -21.48 -6.46
N ASP A 137 -45.21 -20.42 -7.25
CA ASP A 137 -46.40 -19.56 -7.30
C ASP A 137 -47.55 -20.48 -7.71
N SER A 138 -48.25 -20.99 -6.70
CA SER A 138 -49.45 -21.79 -6.82
C SER A 138 -50.54 -20.90 -7.42
N LYS A 139 -50.62 -20.93 -8.75
CA LYS A 139 -51.83 -20.60 -9.49
C LYS A 139 -52.57 -21.91 -9.79
N GLU A 140 -53.22 -22.44 -8.76
CA GLU A 140 -54.52 -23.09 -8.91
C GLU A 140 -55.51 -21.91 -8.78
N GLU A 141 -56.14 -21.46 -9.87
CA GLU A 141 -57.44 -21.95 -10.33
C GLU A 141 -58.42 -22.16 -9.17
N ASP A 142 -59.29 -21.17 -8.97
CA ASP A 142 -60.62 -21.32 -8.39
C ASP A 142 -61.58 -20.35 -9.12
N ASP A 143 -62.30 -20.93 -10.09
CA ASP A 143 -63.77 -20.91 -10.19
C ASP A 143 -64.56 -19.58 -10.22
N PHE A 144 -65.03 -19.19 -11.42
CA PHE A 144 -66.45 -19.20 -11.90
C PHE A 144 -66.68 -18.22 -13.08
#